data_AF-A0A4Q3YE39-F1
#
_entry.id   AF-A0A4Q3YE39-F1
#
_cell.length_a   1.000
_cell.length_b   1.000
_cell.length_c   1.000
_cell.angle_alpha   90.00
_cell.angle_beta   90.00
_cell.angle_gamma   90.00
#
_symmetry.space_group_name_H-M   'P 1'
#
loop_
_entity.id
_entity.type
_entity.pdbx_description
1 polymer ?
#
loop_
_entity_poly.entity_id
_entity_poly.type
_entity_poly.pdbx_seq_one_letter_code
_entity_poly.pdbx_strand_id
1 'polypeptide(L)'
;FEDSILISERIVRDDVFTSIHIEEFEVMARDTKLGPEEITRDIPNVGEEALRNLDEAGIVAIGAEVLPGDILVGKVTPKGESPMTPEEKLLRAIFGEKASDVRDTSLRLPPGVAGTIVEVRVFNRHGVDKDERAMAIERAEIDRLGKDRDDEFAILNRNMTSRLRDLIVGKTAVSGPKGLGRGEVTAEKLEEIAPGLWWQIAMDDEKAMGELEAMRRQFDEARKRLDRRFEDKVDKLQRGDELPPGVMKMVKVFVAVKRKLQPGDKMAGRHGNKGVISKILPIEDMPYLESGQHVDIVLNPLGVPSRMNVGQIFETHLGWAAAGLGRQIQGLLEAWQQGGQKQALIDHLS
;
A
#
# COMPACT_ATOMS: atom_id res chain seq x y z
N PHE A 1 32.97 21.88 -8.75
CA PHE A 1 33.32 22.33 -10.10
C PHE A 1 32.02 22.56 -10.84
N GLU A 2 31.87 23.65 -11.60
CA GLU A 2 30.61 24.03 -12.28
C GLU A 2 29.37 23.90 -11.38
N ASP A 3 28.44 23.01 -11.74
CA ASP A 3 27.16 22.76 -11.09
C ASP A 3 27.18 21.50 -10.19
N SER A 4 28.35 20.99 -9.86
CA SER A 4 28.45 19.88 -8.91
C SER A 4 27.95 20.29 -7.52
N ILE A 5 27.16 19.42 -6.90
CA ILE A 5 26.66 19.58 -5.54
C ILE A 5 27.44 18.62 -4.63
N LEU A 6 27.86 19.12 -3.47
CA LEU A 6 28.47 18.31 -2.43
C LEU A 6 27.48 18.17 -1.28
N ILE A 7 27.34 16.94 -0.77
CA ILE A 7 26.33 16.58 0.21
C ILE A 7 26.97 15.94 1.44
N SER A 8 26.44 16.25 2.62
CA SER A 8 26.80 15.59 3.87
C SER A 8 26.26 14.17 3.94
N GLU A 9 27.06 13.24 4.44
CA GLU A 9 26.65 11.87 4.78
C GLU A 9 25.42 11.85 5.69
N ARG A 10 25.25 12.87 6.54
CA ARG A 10 24.06 13.03 7.39
C ARG A 10 22.76 12.94 6.60
N ILE A 11 22.67 13.57 5.42
CA ILE A 11 21.47 13.54 4.58
C ILE A 11 21.12 12.11 4.15
N VAL A 12 22.15 11.32 3.84
CA VAL A 12 22.00 9.93 3.38
C VAL A 12 21.67 9.01 4.54
N ARG A 13 22.29 9.25 5.71
CA ARG A 13 22.04 8.50 6.94
C ARG A 13 20.63 8.73 7.47
N ASP A 14 20.17 9.98 7.47
CA ASP A 14 18.87 10.40 8.00
C ASP A 14 17.74 10.19 6.95
N ASP A 15 18.04 9.52 5.82
CA ASP A 15 17.11 9.14 4.74
C ASP A 15 16.26 10.31 4.17
N VAL A 16 16.80 11.53 4.18
CA VAL A 16 16.06 12.77 3.83
C VAL A 16 15.59 12.78 2.38
N PHE A 17 16.42 12.26 1.46
CA PHE A 17 16.11 12.18 0.03
C PHE A 17 15.94 10.74 -0.46
N THR A 18 15.67 9.79 0.43
CA THR A 18 15.40 8.41 0.04
C THR A 18 14.00 8.31 -0.59
N SER A 19 13.94 7.81 -1.82
CA SER A 19 12.68 7.61 -2.55
C SER A 19 12.25 6.15 -2.53
N ILE A 20 10.94 5.93 -2.52
CA ILE A 20 10.34 4.61 -2.67
C ILE A 20 9.85 4.49 -4.11
N HIS A 21 10.39 3.53 -4.83
CA HIS A 21 9.96 3.16 -6.17
C HIS A 21 9.22 1.85 -6.09
N ILE A 22 8.03 1.78 -6.69
CA ILE A 22 7.29 0.53 -6.82
C ILE A 22 7.43 0.11 -8.27
N GLU A 23 8.15 -0.98 -8.48
CA GLU A 23 8.37 -1.57 -9.80
C GLU A 23 7.45 -2.78 -9.99
N GLU A 24 6.79 -2.85 -11.14
CA GLU A 24 5.89 -3.95 -11.50
C GLU A 24 6.63 -4.91 -12.44
N PHE A 25 6.65 -6.19 -12.07
CA PHE A 25 7.15 -7.27 -12.91
C PHE A 25 6.01 -8.25 -13.18
N GLU A 26 5.85 -8.65 -14.44
CA GLU A 26 4.78 -9.58 -14.82
C GLU A 26 5.31 -10.79 -15.58
N VAL A 27 4.66 -11.93 -15.37
CA VAL A 27 4.89 -13.15 -16.15
C VAL A 27 3.56 -13.78 -16.52
N MET A 28 3.51 -14.33 -17.73
CA MET A 28 2.34 -15.00 -18.27
C MET A 28 2.68 -16.47 -18.53
N ALA A 29 1.82 -17.37 -18.07
CA ALA A 29 1.81 -18.77 -18.45
C ALA A 29 0.87 -18.96 -19.63
N ARG A 30 1.42 -19.47 -20.74
CA ARG A 30 0.71 -19.61 -22.01
C ARG A 30 0.46 -21.07 -22.36
N ASP A 31 -0.63 -21.32 -23.06
CA ASP A 31 -0.85 -22.60 -23.72
C ASP A 31 0.00 -22.65 -25.00
N THR A 32 0.86 -23.66 -25.11
CA THR A 32 1.76 -23.84 -26.25
C THR A 32 1.42 -25.12 -27.00
N LYS A 33 1.92 -25.26 -28.23
CA LYS A 33 1.71 -26.47 -29.03
C LYS A 33 2.25 -27.75 -28.38
N LEU A 34 3.26 -27.62 -27.51
CA LEU A 34 3.91 -28.75 -26.83
C LEU A 34 3.26 -29.07 -25.48
N GLY A 35 2.31 -28.25 -25.04
CA GLY A 35 1.64 -28.34 -23.75
C GLY A 35 1.51 -26.96 -23.08
N PRO A 36 0.72 -26.86 -22.00
CA PRO A 36 0.59 -25.65 -21.23
C PRO A 36 1.90 -25.33 -20.49
N GLU A 37 2.27 -24.05 -20.42
CA GLU A 37 3.25 -23.58 -19.44
C GLU A 37 2.61 -23.57 -18.06
N GLU A 38 3.39 -23.96 -17.05
CA GLU A 38 2.91 -24.07 -15.68
C GLU A 38 3.71 -23.14 -14.76
N ILE A 39 3.02 -22.56 -13.78
CA ILE A 39 3.64 -21.82 -12.69
C ILE A 39 3.76 -22.78 -11.52
N THR A 40 4.99 -23.15 -11.17
CA THR A 40 5.29 -24.17 -10.18
C THR A 40 6.61 -23.88 -9.48
N ARG A 41 6.75 -24.38 -8.25
CA ARG A 41 8.01 -24.38 -7.49
C ARG A 41 9.00 -25.42 -8.02
N ASP A 42 8.53 -26.46 -8.72
CA ASP A 42 9.37 -27.52 -9.27
C ASP A 42 10.08 -27.07 -10.55
N ILE A 43 11.24 -26.42 -10.38
CA ILE A 43 12.02 -25.82 -11.47
C ILE A 43 13.29 -26.66 -11.69
N PRO A 44 13.56 -27.14 -12.91
CA PRO A 44 14.73 -27.98 -13.17
C PRO A 44 16.04 -27.19 -13.01
N ASN A 45 17.07 -27.86 -12.49
CA ASN A 45 18.43 -27.33 -12.30
C ASN A 45 18.52 -26.12 -11.34
N VAL A 46 17.54 -25.93 -10.46
CA VAL A 46 17.55 -24.88 -9.44
C VAL A 46 17.70 -25.51 -8.05
N GLY A 47 18.66 -25.03 -7.25
CA GLY A 47 18.87 -25.50 -5.88
C GLY A 47 17.84 -24.94 -4.89
N GLU A 48 17.63 -25.62 -3.77
CA GLU A 48 16.68 -25.22 -2.71
C GLU A 48 16.90 -23.79 -2.19
N GLU A 49 18.14 -23.31 -2.17
CA GLU A 49 18.45 -21.95 -1.72
C GLU A 49 17.76 -20.86 -2.57
N ALA A 50 17.65 -21.09 -3.88
CA ALA A 50 16.97 -20.17 -4.80
C ALA A 50 15.44 -20.29 -4.73
N LEU A 51 14.91 -21.39 -4.17
CA LEU A 51 13.49 -21.64 -3.97
C LEU A 51 12.99 -21.16 -2.60
N ARG A 52 13.88 -20.73 -1.69
CA ARG A 52 13.55 -20.36 -0.30
C ARG A 52 12.45 -19.31 -0.17
N ASN A 53 12.38 -18.39 -1.13
CA ASN A 53 11.45 -17.26 -1.14
C ASN A 53 10.12 -17.58 -1.84
N LEU A 54 10.04 -18.73 -2.53
CA LEU A 54 8.85 -19.18 -3.25
C LEU A 54 7.97 -20.03 -2.33
N ASP A 55 6.66 -19.85 -2.47
CA ASP A 55 5.68 -20.72 -1.83
C ASP A 55 5.46 -22.02 -2.62
N GLU A 56 4.53 -22.85 -2.14
CA GLU A 56 4.18 -24.13 -2.78
C GLU A 56 3.65 -23.95 -4.22
N ALA A 57 3.03 -22.81 -4.53
CA ALA A 57 2.58 -22.47 -5.88
C ALA A 57 3.70 -21.93 -6.79
N GLY A 58 4.93 -21.79 -6.29
CA GLY A 58 6.07 -21.27 -7.05
C GLY A 58 6.05 -19.74 -7.20
N ILE A 59 5.39 -19.01 -6.32
CA ILE A 59 5.28 -17.55 -6.36
C ILE A 59 5.91 -16.95 -5.09
N VAL A 60 6.65 -15.85 -5.24
CA VAL A 60 7.32 -15.19 -4.12
C VAL A 60 6.34 -14.77 -3.00
N ALA A 61 6.78 -14.89 -1.76
CA ALA A 61 6.01 -14.46 -0.59
C ALA A 61 5.99 -12.92 -0.46
N ILE A 62 4.84 -12.38 -0.02
CA ILE A 62 4.73 -10.95 0.31
C ILE A 62 5.58 -10.67 1.54
N GLY A 63 6.39 -9.61 1.50
CA GLY A 63 7.35 -9.25 2.55
C GLY A 63 8.73 -9.88 2.39
N ALA A 64 8.95 -10.75 1.40
CA ALA A 64 10.28 -11.28 1.11
C ALA A 64 11.22 -10.17 0.60
N GLU A 65 12.45 -10.15 1.12
CA GLU A 65 13.53 -9.34 0.55
C GLU A 65 14.19 -10.13 -0.59
N VAL A 66 14.27 -9.48 -1.76
CA VAL A 66 14.77 -10.09 -2.99
C VAL A 66 15.97 -9.32 -3.53
N LEU A 67 16.94 -10.08 -4.01
CA LEU A 67 18.17 -9.60 -4.62
C LEU A 67 18.16 -9.86 -6.14
N PRO A 68 19.02 -9.15 -6.89
CA PRO A 68 19.21 -9.43 -8.31
C PRO A 68 19.44 -10.91 -8.60
N GLY A 69 18.65 -11.48 -9.52
CA GLY A 69 18.74 -12.89 -9.92
C GLY A 69 17.83 -13.85 -9.14
N ASP A 70 17.23 -13.42 -8.02
CA ASP A 70 16.25 -14.20 -7.27
C ASP A 70 15.01 -14.48 -8.14
N ILE A 71 14.42 -15.66 -7.96
CA ILE A 71 13.22 -16.08 -8.67
C ILE A 71 12.01 -15.45 -7.99
N LEU A 72 11.24 -14.66 -8.74
CA LEU A 72 9.99 -14.05 -8.28
C LEU A 72 8.80 -14.97 -8.53
N VAL A 73 8.79 -15.63 -9.69
CA VAL A 73 7.74 -16.57 -10.08
C VAL A 73 8.38 -17.70 -10.88
N GLY A 74 8.25 -18.92 -10.38
CA GLY A 74 8.64 -20.15 -11.06
C GLY A 74 7.76 -20.40 -12.27
N LYS A 75 8.36 -20.56 -13.45
CA LYS A 75 7.65 -20.90 -14.68
C LYS A 75 8.40 -21.96 -15.44
N VAL A 76 7.71 -23.03 -15.81
CA VAL A 76 8.24 -24.12 -16.61
C VAL A 76 7.52 -24.18 -17.96
N THR A 77 8.30 -24.35 -19.01
CA THR A 77 7.78 -24.51 -20.37
C THR A 77 8.09 -25.92 -20.86
N PRO A 78 7.10 -26.69 -21.34
CA PRO A 78 7.35 -28.00 -21.91
C PRO A 78 8.27 -27.88 -23.13
N LYS A 79 9.29 -28.73 -23.19
CA LYS A 79 10.29 -28.77 -24.25
C LYS A 79 10.08 -30.04 -25.07
N GLY A 80 10.15 -29.92 -26.39
CA GLY A 80 10.17 -31.10 -27.26
C GLY A 80 11.47 -31.88 -27.09
N GLU A 81 11.41 -33.20 -27.30
CA GLU A 81 12.60 -34.05 -27.32
C GLU A 81 13.62 -33.50 -28.32
N SER A 82 14.74 -32.99 -27.79
CA SER A 82 15.88 -32.59 -28.62
C SER A 82 16.76 -33.82 -28.81
N PRO A 83 17.24 -34.11 -30.04
CA PRO A 83 18.17 -35.20 -30.24
C PRO A 83 19.43 -34.94 -29.40
N MET A 84 19.70 -35.83 -28.46
CA MET A 84 20.88 -35.75 -27.59
C MET A 84 22.12 -36.21 -28.34
N THR A 85 23.23 -35.53 -28.10
CA THR A 85 24.54 -35.95 -28.60
C THR A 85 24.98 -37.26 -27.92
N PRO A 86 25.82 -38.09 -28.57
CA PRO A 86 26.37 -39.30 -27.94
C PRO A 86 27.03 -39.03 -26.58
N GLU A 87 27.67 -37.87 -26.42
CA GLU A 87 28.32 -37.40 -25.20
C GLU A 87 27.30 -37.12 -24.08
N GLU A 88 26.21 -36.41 -24.38
CA GLU A 88 25.11 -36.19 -23.42
C GLU A 88 24.43 -37.50 -23.04
N LYS A 89 24.25 -38.40 -24.01
CA LYS A 89 23.68 -39.73 -23.77
C LYS A 89 24.57 -40.56 -22.84
N LEU A 90 25.88 -40.47 -23.00
CA LEU A 90 26.86 -41.12 -22.11
C LEU A 90 26.83 -40.50 -20.71
N LEU A 91 26.87 -39.17 -20.59
CA LEU A 91 26.78 -38.48 -19.30
C LEU A 91 25.49 -38.85 -18.55
N ARG A 92 24.36 -38.88 -19.26
CA ARG A 92 23.07 -39.28 -18.71
C ARG A 92 23.05 -40.74 -18.22
N ALA A 93 23.72 -41.63 -18.94
CA ALA A 93 23.87 -43.03 -18.54
C ALA A 93 24.79 -43.20 -17.31
N ILE A 94 25.79 -42.33 -17.14
CA ILE A 94 26.72 -42.36 -16.01
C ILE A 94 26.09 -41.76 -14.74
N PHE A 95 25.45 -40.59 -14.86
CA PHE A 95 24.90 -39.86 -13.71
C PHE A 95 23.45 -40.22 -13.39
N GLY A 96 22.77 -40.97 -14.26
CA GLY A 96 21.37 -41.37 -14.06
C GLY A 96 20.39 -40.20 -14.06
N GLU A 97 20.82 -39.01 -14.47
CA GLU A 97 19.96 -37.83 -14.52
C GLU A 97 18.83 -38.04 -15.53
N LYS A 98 17.58 -37.90 -15.07
CA LYS A 98 16.44 -37.85 -15.99
C LYS A 98 16.53 -36.52 -16.72
N ALA A 99 16.38 -36.53 -18.05
CA ALA A 99 16.18 -35.29 -18.77
C ALA A 99 14.90 -34.68 -18.25
N SER A 100 15.01 -33.40 -17.89
CA SER A 100 13.83 -32.59 -17.66
C SER A 100 13.15 -32.35 -19.01
N ASP A 101 11.93 -32.83 -19.15
CA ASP A 101 11.07 -32.56 -20.30
C ASP A 101 10.56 -31.10 -20.29
N VAL A 102 10.91 -30.34 -19.24
CA VAL A 102 10.56 -28.93 -19.08
C VAL A 102 11.81 -28.05 -19.01
N ARG A 103 11.67 -26.79 -19.44
CA ARG A 103 12.70 -25.75 -19.38
C ARG A 103 12.28 -24.65 -18.40
N ASP A 104 13.24 -24.19 -17.59
CA ASP A 104 13.08 -22.98 -16.77
C ASP A 104 12.89 -21.73 -17.65
N THR A 105 11.74 -21.08 -17.51
CA THR A 105 11.42 -19.76 -18.08
C THR A 105 10.87 -18.81 -17.02
N SER A 106 11.29 -19.01 -15.77
CA SER A 106 10.87 -18.27 -14.58
C SER A 106 11.16 -16.77 -14.66
N LEU A 107 10.34 -16.00 -13.97
CA LEU A 107 10.56 -14.57 -13.77
C LEU A 107 11.62 -14.37 -12.69
N ARG A 108 12.72 -13.71 -13.04
CA ARG A 108 13.81 -13.36 -12.13
C ARG A 108 13.93 -11.86 -12.00
N LEU A 109 14.34 -11.40 -10.81
CA LEU A 109 14.57 -9.98 -10.58
C LEU A 109 15.76 -9.50 -11.43
N PRO A 110 15.62 -8.43 -12.23
CA PRO A 110 16.69 -7.96 -13.11
C PRO A 110 17.89 -7.43 -12.32
N PRO A 111 19.08 -7.40 -12.95
CA PRO A 111 20.27 -6.83 -12.34
C PRO A 111 20.07 -5.35 -11.98
N GLY A 112 20.55 -4.95 -10.80
CA GLY A 112 20.48 -3.57 -10.31
C GLY A 112 19.20 -3.21 -9.56
N VAL A 113 18.24 -4.13 -9.46
CA VAL A 113 17.03 -3.96 -8.64
C VAL A 113 17.12 -4.85 -7.41
N ALA A 114 16.94 -4.27 -6.24
CA ALA A 114 16.84 -4.99 -4.96
C ALA A 114 15.76 -4.32 -4.12
N GLY A 115 14.96 -5.11 -3.41
CA GLY A 115 13.84 -4.55 -2.67
C GLY A 115 13.00 -5.59 -1.96
N THR A 116 11.86 -5.16 -1.47
CA THR A 116 10.92 -6.00 -0.74
C THR A 116 9.67 -6.20 -1.58
N ILE A 117 9.14 -7.42 -1.62
CA ILE A 117 7.86 -7.70 -2.26
C ILE A 117 6.74 -7.06 -1.45
N VAL A 118 6.01 -6.13 -2.05
CA VAL A 118 4.90 -5.42 -1.40
C VAL A 118 3.56 -6.08 -1.69
N GLU A 119 3.39 -6.53 -2.93
CA GLU A 119 2.11 -7.05 -3.39
C GLU A 119 2.34 -8.06 -4.52
N VAL A 120 1.49 -9.09 -4.56
CA VAL A 120 1.45 -10.07 -5.64
C VAL A 120 0.00 -10.22 -6.08
N ARG A 121 -0.26 -10.08 -7.38
CA ARG A 121 -1.58 -10.29 -7.98
C ARG A 121 -1.53 -11.47 -8.92
N VAL A 122 -2.47 -12.39 -8.76
CA VAL A 122 -2.62 -13.58 -9.60
C VAL A 122 -3.93 -13.44 -10.36
N PHE A 123 -3.83 -13.45 -11.68
CA PHE A 123 -4.98 -13.40 -12.59
C PHE A 123 -5.13 -14.76 -13.26
N ASN A 124 -6.32 -15.33 -13.18
CA ASN A 124 -6.64 -16.63 -13.77
C ASN A 124 -7.69 -16.46 -14.85
N ARG A 125 -7.49 -17.12 -15.99
CA ARG A 125 -8.49 -17.17 -17.05
C ARG A 125 -9.74 -17.91 -16.56
N HIS A 126 -10.90 -17.42 -16.96
CA HIS A 126 -12.18 -18.09 -16.72
C HIS A 126 -12.16 -19.54 -17.24
N GLY A 127 -12.47 -20.51 -16.38
CA GLY A 127 -12.56 -21.94 -16.72
C GLY A 127 -11.27 -22.74 -16.50
N VAL A 128 -10.21 -22.11 -15.99
CA VAL A 128 -9.01 -22.80 -15.48
C VAL A 128 -9.19 -23.06 -13.99
N ASP A 129 -8.78 -24.24 -13.51
CA ASP A 129 -8.78 -24.54 -12.08
C ASP A 129 -7.89 -23.55 -11.33
N LYS A 130 -8.44 -22.95 -10.27
CA LYS A 130 -7.72 -21.99 -9.43
C LYS A 130 -6.73 -22.75 -8.57
N ASP A 131 -5.52 -22.23 -8.43
CA ASP A 131 -4.55 -22.80 -7.48
C ASP A 131 -4.98 -22.52 -6.03
N GLU A 132 -4.46 -23.30 -5.08
CA GLU A 132 -4.74 -23.12 -3.65
C GLU A 132 -4.46 -21.68 -3.17
N ARG A 133 -3.35 -21.08 -3.64
CA ARG A 133 -3.02 -19.67 -3.34
C ARG A 133 -4.08 -18.71 -3.89
N ALA A 134 -4.55 -18.93 -5.12
CA ALA A 134 -5.54 -18.06 -5.73
C ALA A 134 -6.89 -18.15 -4.98
N MET A 135 -7.30 -19.35 -4.58
CA MET A 135 -8.49 -19.55 -3.75
C MET A 135 -8.34 -18.89 -2.36
N ALA A 136 -7.16 -18.99 -1.75
CA ALA A 136 -6.88 -18.37 -0.46
C ALA A 136 -6.94 -16.83 -0.53
N ILE A 137 -6.36 -16.23 -1.58
CA ILE A 137 -6.41 -14.77 -1.81
C ILE A 137 -7.86 -14.33 -2.03
N GLU A 138 -8.59 -15.02 -2.90
CA GLU A 138 -9.99 -14.70 -3.19
C GLU A 138 -10.86 -14.78 -1.93
N ARG A 139 -10.71 -15.83 -1.13
CA ARG A 139 -11.43 -15.98 0.14
C ARG A 139 -11.09 -14.87 1.12
N ALA A 140 -9.80 -14.54 1.27
CA ALA A 140 -9.37 -13.45 2.15
C ALA A 140 -9.92 -12.09 1.71
N GLU A 141 -10.03 -11.86 0.39
CA GLU A 141 -10.59 -10.63 -0.15
C GLU A 141 -12.12 -10.58 0.00
N ILE A 142 -12.84 -11.70 -0.17
CA ILE A 142 -14.27 -11.80 0.13
C ILE A 142 -14.53 -11.52 1.62
N ASP A 143 -13.71 -12.08 2.51
CA ASP A 143 -13.83 -11.87 3.96
C ASP A 143 -13.57 -10.40 4.32
N ARG A 144 -12.60 -9.75 3.66
CA ARG A 144 -12.33 -8.31 3.82
C ARG A 144 -13.52 -7.47 3.34
N LEU A 145 -14.03 -7.74 2.14
CA LEU A 145 -15.22 -7.06 1.62
C LEU A 145 -16.44 -7.27 2.51
N GLY A 146 -16.55 -8.44 3.14
CA GLY A 146 -17.60 -8.76 4.11
C GLY A 146 -17.50 -7.89 5.36
N LYS A 147 -16.29 -7.74 5.91
CA LYS A 147 -16.03 -6.82 7.03
C LYS A 147 -16.35 -5.37 6.68
N ASP A 148 -15.89 -4.90 5.52
CA ASP A 148 -16.18 -3.53 5.06
C ASP A 148 -17.69 -3.28 4.94
N ARG A 149 -18.43 -4.25 4.39
CA ARG A 149 -19.90 -4.20 4.32
C ARG A 149 -20.51 -4.13 5.71
N ASP A 150 -20.06 -4.97 6.63
CA ASP A 150 -20.61 -5.04 7.99
C ASP A 150 -20.32 -3.77 8.79
N ASP A 151 -19.13 -3.18 8.60
CA ASP A 151 -18.74 -1.89 9.18
C ASP A 151 -19.57 -0.73 8.61
N GLU A 152 -19.73 -0.68 7.27
CA GLU A 152 -20.62 0.29 6.61
C GLU A 152 -22.07 0.14 7.12
N PHE A 153 -22.55 -1.10 7.26
CA PHE A 153 -23.89 -1.39 7.77
C PHE A 153 -24.02 -0.96 9.24
N ALA A 154 -23.02 -1.21 10.08
CA ALA A 154 -23.02 -0.80 11.48
C ALA A 154 -23.06 0.72 11.64
N ILE A 155 -22.31 1.47 10.82
CA ILE A 155 -22.33 2.94 10.79
C ILE A 155 -23.71 3.44 10.36
N LEU A 156 -24.26 2.89 9.29
CA LEU A 156 -25.60 3.24 8.79
C LEU A 156 -26.67 2.95 9.86
N ASN A 157 -26.64 1.77 10.46
CA ASN A 157 -27.58 1.35 11.49
C ASN A 157 -27.48 2.23 12.74
N ARG A 158 -26.26 2.59 13.17
CA ARG A 158 -26.04 3.51 14.31
C ARG A 158 -26.61 4.90 14.01
N ASN A 159 -26.36 5.44 12.82
CA ASN A 159 -26.89 6.75 12.42
C ASN A 159 -28.42 6.76 12.39
N MET A 160 -29.03 5.75 11.78
CA MET A 160 -30.49 5.62 11.73
C MET A 160 -31.10 5.40 13.11
N THR A 161 -30.51 4.55 13.94
CA THR A 161 -30.97 4.31 15.32
C THR A 161 -30.93 5.60 16.14
N SER A 162 -29.88 6.42 16.01
CA SER A 162 -29.79 7.73 16.68
C SER A 162 -30.93 8.66 16.24
N ARG A 163 -31.18 8.79 14.93
CA ARG A 163 -32.28 9.63 14.41
C ARG A 163 -33.65 9.10 14.83
N LEU A 164 -33.81 7.78 14.87
CA LEU A 164 -35.05 7.14 15.28
C LEU A 164 -35.31 7.34 16.78
N ARG A 165 -34.26 7.33 17.62
CA ARG A 165 -34.36 7.69 19.04
C ARG A 165 -34.90 9.11 19.21
N ASP A 166 -34.32 10.09 18.51
CA ASP A 166 -34.72 11.49 18.61
C ASP A 166 -36.17 11.72 18.14
N LEU A 167 -36.64 10.94 17.17
CA LEU A 167 -38.01 11.02 16.64
C LEU A 167 -39.05 10.41 17.59
N ILE A 168 -38.71 9.29 18.25
CA ILE A 168 -39.66 8.50 19.05
C ILE A 168 -39.75 9.01 20.50
N VAL A 169 -38.65 9.50 21.08
CA VAL A 169 -38.64 9.96 22.49
C VAL A 169 -39.60 11.15 22.68
N GLY A 170 -40.48 11.04 23.67
CA GLY A 170 -41.47 12.09 23.99
C GLY A 170 -42.75 12.05 23.14
N LYS A 171 -42.97 10.99 22.35
CA LYS A 171 -44.19 10.76 21.59
C LYS A 171 -45.06 9.67 22.21
N THR A 172 -46.37 9.71 21.94
CA THR A 172 -47.33 8.71 22.42
C THR A 172 -47.43 7.53 21.45
N ALA A 173 -47.10 6.33 21.93
CA ALA A 173 -47.24 5.08 21.18
C ALA A 173 -48.64 4.47 21.35
N VAL A 174 -49.23 4.03 20.23
CA VAL A 174 -50.53 3.34 20.13
C VAL A 174 -50.36 1.82 20.16
N SER A 175 -49.23 1.32 19.63
CA SER A 175 -48.82 -0.09 19.70
C SER A 175 -47.31 -0.21 19.53
N GLY A 176 -46.73 -1.32 20.01
CA GLY A 176 -45.31 -1.58 19.90
C GLY A 176 -44.94 -3.03 20.21
N PRO A 177 -43.64 -3.39 20.10
CA PRO A 177 -43.13 -4.72 20.39
C PRO A 177 -43.27 -5.09 21.87
N LYS A 178 -43.15 -6.39 22.20
CA LYS A 178 -43.28 -6.91 23.58
C LYS A 178 -42.41 -6.11 24.55
N GLY A 179 -43.04 -5.36 25.46
CA GLY A 179 -42.38 -4.43 26.39
C GLY A 179 -42.90 -3.00 26.30
N LEU A 180 -43.45 -2.59 25.15
CA LEU A 180 -44.05 -1.26 24.96
C LEU A 180 -45.59 -1.36 24.89
N GLY A 181 -46.27 -0.87 25.92
CA GLY A 181 -47.73 -0.69 25.93
C GLY A 181 -48.17 0.63 25.27
N ARG A 182 -49.48 0.92 25.31
CA ARG A 182 -50.01 2.24 24.96
C ARG A 182 -49.54 3.29 25.97
N GLY A 183 -48.94 4.38 25.52
CA GLY A 183 -48.46 5.46 26.38
C GLY A 183 -47.25 6.20 25.82
N GLU A 184 -46.72 7.15 26.60
CA GLU A 184 -45.54 7.94 26.23
C GLU A 184 -44.27 7.09 26.20
N VAL A 185 -43.46 7.28 25.16
CA VAL A 185 -42.17 6.61 25.00
C VAL A 185 -41.07 7.40 25.69
N THR A 186 -40.63 6.88 26.84
CA THR A 186 -39.48 7.42 27.60
C THR A 186 -38.18 6.77 27.14
N ALA A 187 -37.05 7.48 27.34
CA ALA A 187 -35.73 6.98 26.95
C ALA A 187 -35.38 5.64 27.63
N GLU A 188 -35.80 5.44 28.87
CA GLU A 188 -35.59 4.22 29.66
C GLU A 188 -36.32 3.01 29.06
N LYS A 189 -37.58 3.18 28.65
CA LYS A 189 -38.37 2.11 28.01
C LYS A 189 -37.83 1.75 26.63
N LEU A 190 -37.20 2.70 25.95
CA LEU A 190 -36.60 2.47 24.64
C LEU A 190 -35.31 1.64 24.73
N GLU A 191 -34.55 1.79 25.82
CA GLU A 191 -33.30 1.05 26.08
C GLU A 191 -33.54 -0.44 26.43
N GLU A 192 -34.72 -0.79 26.94
CA GLU A 192 -35.12 -2.18 27.19
C GLU A 192 -35.47 -2.96 25.90
N ILE A 193 -35.69 -2.24 24.78
CA ILE A 193 -36.12 -2.82 23.51
C ILE A 193 -34.94 -2.84 22.53
N ALA A 194 -34.72 -3.99 21.87
CA ALA A 194 -33.70 -4.10 20.84
C ALA A 194 -33.92 -3.06 19.72
N PRO A 195 -32.88 -2.31 19.28
CA PRO A 195 -33.01 -1.26 18.27
C PRO A 195 -33.69 -1.69 16.96
N GLY A 196 -33.51 -2.95 16.56
CA GLY A 196 -34.16 -3.50 15.37
C GLY A 196 -35.68 -3.58 15.45
N LEU A 197 -36.27 -3.54 16.65
CA LEU A 197 -37.71 -3.59 16.88
C LEU A 197 -38.35 -2.19 16.97
N TRP A 198 -37.56 -1.12 17.01
CA TRP A 198 -38.09 0.26 17.12
C TRP A 198 -38.92 0.65 15.89
N TRP A 199 -38.65 0.06 14.73
CA TRP A 199 -39.44 0.22 13.50
C TRP A 199 -40.88 -0.31 13.59
N GLN A 200 -41.21 -1.09 14.63
CA GLN A 200 -42.56 -1.64 14.86
C GLN A 200 -43.42 -0.76 15.79
N ILE A 201 -42.87 0.35 16.29
CA ILE A 201 -43.59 1.28 17.16
C ILE A 201 -44.55 2.11 16.30
N ALA A 202 -45.84 2.03 16.59
CA ALA A 202 -46.85 2.87 15.98
C ALA A 202 -47.16 4.05 16.91
N MET A 203 -47.07 5.26 16.39
CA MET A 203 -47.31 6.51 17.10
C MET A 203 -48.66 7.13 16.72
N ASP A 204 -49.23 7.92 17.61
CA ASP A 204 -50.52 8.60 17.39
C ASP A 204 -50.39 9.84 16.46
N ASP A 205 -49.18 10.41 16.38
CA ASP A 205 -48.88 11.58 15.55
C ASP A 205 -48.66 11.19 14.08
N GLU A 206 -49.60 11.60 13.20
CA GLU A 206 -49.60 11.32 11.77
C GLU A 206 -48.34 11.84 11.04
N LYS A 207 -47.80 13.00 11.46
CA LYS A 207 -46.57 13.55 10.86
C LYS A 207 -45.36 12.70 11.19
N ALA A 208 -45.23 12.31 12.45
CA ALA A 208 -44.10 11.53 12.92
C ALA A 208 -44.17 10.07 12.43
N MET A 209 -45.36 9.51 12.23
CA MET A 209 -45.52 8.24 11.50
C MET A 209 -45.10 8.34 10.04
N GLY A 210 -45.45 9.43 9.34
CA GLY A 210 -44.97 9.68 7.98
C GLY A 210 -43.44 9.78 7.87
N GLU A 211 -42.80 10.46 8.82
CA GLU A 211 -41.34 10.55 8.91
C GLU A 211 -40.69 9.18 9.22
N LEU A 212 -41.29 8.38 10.11
CA LEU A 212 -40.83 7.02 10.44
C LEU A 212 -40.89 6.10 9.21
N GLU A 213 -41.98 6.14 8.44
CA GLU A 213 -42.11 5.36 7.21
C GLU A 213 -41.11 5.80 6.13
N ALA A 214 -40.90 7.11 5.97
CA ALA A 214 -39.91 7.65 5.04
C ALA A 214 -38.48 7.22 5.41
N MET A 215 -38.14 7.29 6.71
CA MET A 215 -36.84 6.86 7.23
C MET A 215 -36.62 5.36 7.05
N ARG A 216 -37.67 4.54 7.29
CA ARG A 216 -37.63 3.10 7.05
C ARG A 216 -37.36 2.77 5.59
N ARG A 217 -38.07 3.43 4.66
CA ARG A 217 -37.83 3.26 3.21
C ARG A 217 -36.39 3.63 2.84
N GLN A 218 -35.90 4.76 3.33
CA GLN A 218 -34.53 5.22 3.07
C GLN A 218 -33.48 4.22 3.61
N PHE A 219 -33.70 3.67 4.80
CA PHE A 219 -32.83 2.66 5.38
C PHE A 219 -32.84 1.35 4.58
N ASP A 220 -34.01 0.86 4.19
CA ASP A 220 -34.15 -0.36 3.38
C ASP A 220 -33.50 -0.20 2.00
N GLU A 221 -33.65 0.96 1.36
CA GLU A 221 -32.97 1.28 0.10
C GLU A 221 -31.45 1.36 0.26
N ALA A 222 -30.97 2.04 1.31
CA ALA A 222 -29.54 2.15 1.60
C ALA A 222 -28.92 0.78 1.87
N ARG A 223 -29.61 -0.09 2.62
CA ARG A 223 -29.22 -1.47 2.88
C ARG A 223 -29.17 -2.29 1.59
N LYS A 224 -30.24 -2.29 0.78
CA LYS A 224 -30.25 -2.99 -0.51
C LYS A 224 -29.13 -2.53 -1.44
N ARG A 225 -28.82 -1.23 -1.45
CA ARG A 225 -27.71 -0.68 -2.22
C ARG A 225 -26.36 -1.15 -1.70
N LEU A 226 -26.20 -1.29 -0.39
CA LEU A 226 -24.98 -1.84 0.22
C LEU A 226 -24.81 -3.32 -0.15
N ASP A 227 -25.87 -4.13 0.02
CA ASP A 227 -25.87 -5.55 -0.31
C ASP A 227 -25.57 -5.78 -1.80
N ARG A 228 -26.23 -5.03 -2.70
CA ARG A 228 -25.95 -5.10 -4.14
C ARG A 228 -24.51 -4.75 -4.49
N ARG A 229 -23.94 -3.70 -3.88
CA ARG A 229 -22.53 -3.34 -4.11
C ARG A 229 -21.58 -4.44 -3.66
N PHE A 230 -21.92 -5.14 -2.58
CA PHE A 230 -21.13 -6.28 -2.09
C PHE A 230 -21.23 -7.46 -3.06
N GLU A 231 -22.45 -7.86 -3.44
CA GLU A 231 -22.70 -8.92 -4.44
C GLU A 231 -21.99 -8.64 -5.76
N ASP A 232 -22.13 -7.41 -6.30
CA ASP A 232 -21.47 -7.00 -7.55
C ASP A 232 -19.92 -7.10 -7.45
N LYS A 233 -19.33 -6.84 -6.28
CA LYS A 233 -17.88 -6.97 -6.07
C LYS A 233 -17.45 -8.43 -5.95
N VAL A 234 -18.21 -9.26 -5.23
CA VAL A 234 -17.95 -10.69 -5.09
C VAL A 234 -18.07 -11.39 -6.45
N ASP A 235 -19.13 -11.09 -7.20
CA ASP A 235 -19.34 -11.65 -8.54
C ASP A 235 -18.20 -11.28 -9.50
N LYS A 236 -17.73 -10.03 -9.47
CA LYS A 236 -16.57 -9.60 -10.27
C LYS A 236 -15.30 -10.35 -9.89
N LEU A 237 -15.09 -10.61 -8.60
CA LEU A 237 -13.94 -11.36 -8.12
C LEU A 237 -14.02 -12.85 -8.55
N GLN A 238 -15.21 -13.45 -8.51
CA GLN A 238 -15.42 -14.86 -8.85
C GLN A 238 -15.37 -15.14 -10.35
N ARG A 239 -15.86 -14.20 -11.18
CA ARG A 239 -15.96 -14.35 -12.65
C ARG A 239 -14.60 -14.53 -13.34
N GLY A 240 -13.50 -14.22 -12.65
CA GLY A 240 -12.14 -14.33 -13.19
C GLY A 240 -11.82 -13.20 -14.18
N ASP A 241 -10.59 -13.22 -14.67
CA ASP A 241 -10.04 -12.11 -15.44
C ASP A 241 -10.03 -12.37 -16.95
N GLU A 242 -10.25 -11.32 -17.73
CA GLU A 242 -10.10 -11.36 -19.18
C GLU A 242 -8.61 -11.30 -19.56
N LEU A 243 -8.03 -12.46 -19.85
CA LEU A 243 -6.62 -12.59 -20.23
C LEU A 243 -6.43 -12.70 -21.76
N PRO A 244 -5.32 -12.16 -22.32
CA PRO A 244 -5.01 -12.23 -23.74
C PRO A 244 -5.07 -13.66 -24.30
N PRO A 245 -5.47 -13.88 -25.56
CA PRO A 245 -5.63 -15.22 -26.14
C PRO A 245 -4.41 -16.13 -25.89
N GLY A 246 -4.66 -17.36 -25.46
CA GLY A 246 -3.60 -18.32 -25.12
C GLY A 246 -2.92 -18.12 -23.77
N VAL A 247 -3.17 -17.03 -23.02
CA VAL A 247 -2.68 -16.87 -21.64
C VAL A 247 -3.64 -17.54 -20.65
N MET A 248 -3.15 -18.52 -19.90
CA MET A 248 -3.94 -19.27 -18.91
C MET A 248 -3.92 -18.58 -17.54
N LYS A 249 -2.74 -18.10 -17.14
CA LYS A 249 -2.50 -17.45 -15.86
C LYS A 249 -1.49 -16.32 -16.03
N MET A 250 -1.68 -15.23 -15.31
CA MET A 250 -0.75 -14.09 -15.27
C MET A 250 -0.46 -13.75 -13.81
N VAL A 251 0.81 -13.55 -13.48
CA VAL A 251 1.23 -13.15 -12.14
C VAL A 251 1.96 -11.82 -12.24
N LYS A 252 1.53 -10.84 -11.46
CA LYS A 252 2.17 -9.54 -11.29
C LYS A 252 2.77 -9.45 -9.90
N VAL A 253 4.03 -9.06 -9.83
CA VAL A 253 4.79 -8.90 -8.59
C VAL A 253 5.22 -7.46 -8.49
N PHE A 254 4.84 -6.80 -7.40
CA PHE A 254 5.23 -5.43 -7.09
C PHE A 254 6.40 -5.46 -6.11
N VAL A 255 7.51 -4.83 -6.49
CA VAL A 255 8.73 -4.73 -5.69
C VAL A 255 8.92 -3.29 -5.26
N ALA A 256 8.94 -3.05 -3.94
CA ALA A 256 9.31 -1.77 -3.37
C ALA A 256 10.83 -1.68 -3.29
N VAL A 257 11.39 -0.77 -4.07
CA VAL A 257 12.82 -0.46 -4.13
C VAL A 257 13.04 0.86 -3.41
N LYS A 258 13.83 0.83 -2.34
CA LYS A 258 14.31 2.06 -1.69
C LYS A 258 15.55 2.54 -2.43
N ARG A 259 15.46 3.68 -3.10
CA ARG A 259 16.61 4.31 -3.76
C ARG A 259 17.14 5.40 -2.86
N LYS A 260 18.34 5.16 -2.33
CA LYS A 260 19.09 6.15 -1.57
C LYS A 260 19.81 7.09 -2.51
N LEU A 261 20.01 8.30 -2.02
CA LEU A 261 20.77 9.33 -2.72
C LEU A 261 22.21 8.86 -2.97
N GLN A 262 22.69 8.99 -4.19
CA GLN A 262 24.02 8.56 -4.60
C GLN A 262 24.73 9.58 -5.51
N PRO A 263 26.06 9.54 -5.63
CA PRO A 263 26.78 10.37 -6.58
C PRO A 263 26.30 10.07 -8.02
N GLY A 264 26.09 11.12 -8.80
CA GLY A 264 25.47 11.03 -10.13
C GLY A 264 23.99 11.36 -10.14
N ASP A 265 23.31 11.34 -8.98
CA ASP A 265 21.92 11.78 -8.89
C ASP A 265 21.82 13.29 -9.13
N LYS A 266 20.72 13.69 -9.78
CA LYS A 266 20.47 15.07 -10.17
C LYS A 266 19.52 15.74 -9.20
N MET A 267 19.93 16.88 -8.67
CA MET A 267 19.10 17.73 -7.81
C MET A 267 18.83 19.07 -8.48
N ALA A 268 17.74 19.71 -8.07
CA ALA A 268 17.39 21.05 -8.52
C ALA A 268 16.67 21.84 -7.43
N GLY A 269 16.97 23.14 -7.34
CA GLY A 269 16.18 24.09 -6.56
C GLY A 269 15.07 24.73 -7.39
N ARG A 270 14.18 25.46 -6.70
CA ARG A 270 13.01 26.13 -7.30
C ARG A 270 13.38 27.29 -8.23
N HIS A 271 14.59 27.82 -8.10
CA HIS A 271 15.11 28.92 -8.90
C HIS A 271 15.91 28.46 -10.14
N GLY A 272 15.70 27.21 -10.57
CA GLY A 272 16.33 26.66 -11.78
C GLY A 272 17.81 26.33 -11.64
N ASN A 273 18.38 26.45 -10.44
CA ASN A 273 19.69 25.91 -10.11
C ASN A 273 19.61 24.37 -10.13
N LYS A 274 20.29 23.75 -11.09
CA LYS A 274 20.36 22.30 -11.24
C LYS A 274 21.80 21.88 -10.99
N GLY A 275 21.99 20.71 -10.40
CA GLY A 275 23.31 20.17 -10.18
C GLY A 275 23.29 18.66 -10.06
N VAL A 276 24.46 18.07 -10.23
CA VAL A 276 24.68 16.63 -10.06
C VAL A 276 25.50 16.43 -8.81
N ILE A 277 25.12 15.47 -7.98
CA ILE A 277 25.87 15.15 -6.77
C ILE A 277 27.21 14.57 -7.18
N SER A 278 28.30 15.25 -6.84
CA SER A 278 29.65 14.78 -7.18
C SER A 278 30.21 13.88 -6.09
N LYS A 279 29.95 14.19 -4.83
CA LYS A 279 30.48 13.45 -3.69
C LYS A 279 29.59 13.62 -2.47
N ILE A 280 29.49 12.53 -1.70
CA ILE A 280 28.96 12.54 -0.34
C ILE A 280 30.18 12.57 0.60
N LEU A 281 30.28 13.57 1.47
CA LEU A 281 31.36 13.72 2.44
C LEU A 281 30.94 13.28 3.84
N PRO A 282 31.85 12.67 4.62
CA PRO A 282 31.65 12.48 6.06
C PRO A 282 31.32 13.80 6.77
N ILE A 283 30.59 13.73 7.88
CA ILE A 283 30.10 14.92 8.60
C ILE A 283 31.27 15.77 9.11
N GLU A 284 32.35 15.13 9.57
CA GLU A 284 33.55 15.77 10.09
C GLU A 284 34.30 16.63 9.05
N ASP A 285 34.17 16.30 7.77
CA ASP A 285 34.78 17.05 6.66
C ASP A 285 33.90 18.21 6.19
N MET A 286 32.64 18.28 6.64
CA MET A 286 31.72 19.34 6.26
C MET A 286 32.02 20.63 7.04
N PRO A 287 31.97 21.80 6.37
CA PRO A 287 32.04 23.09 7.04
C PRO A 287 31.00 23.18 8.16
N TYR A 288 31.37 23.82 9.27
CA TYR A 288 30.52 23.96 10.44
C TYR A 288 30.44 25.41 10.90
N LEU A 289 29.38 25.71 11.64
CA LEU A 289 29.15 27.00 12.26
C LEU A 289 29.80 27.06 13.64
N GLU A 290 29.94 28.26 14.21
CA GLU A 290 30.47 28.44 15.57
C GLU A 290 29.72 27.62 16.63
N SER A 291 28.44 27.33 16.40
CA SER A 291 27.63 26.46 17.25
C SER A 291 28.00 24.97 17.18
N GLY A 292 28.92 24.58 16.29
CA GLY A 292 29.27 23.18 15.99
C GLY A 292 28.32 22.50 14.99
N GLN A 293 27.29 23.20 14.49
CA GLN A 293 26.38 22.64 13.49
C GLN A 293 27.07 22.56 12.12
N HIS A 294 27.18 21.34 11.57
CA HIS A 294 27.67 21.11 10.20
C HIS A 294 26.63 21.49 9.14
N VAL A 295 27.11 21.95 7.99
CA VAL A 295 26.29 22.25 6.81
C VAL A 295 25.91 20.94 6.10
N ASP A 296 24.67 20.84 5.61
CA ASP A 296 24.19 19.63 4.95
C ASP A 296 24.49 19.59 3.43
N ILE A 297 24.49 20.75 2.74
CA ILE A 297 24.72 20.87 1.29
C ILE A 297 25.66 22.05 1.01
N VAL A 298 26.67 21.83 0.15
CA VAL A 298 27.57 22.89 -0.33
C VAL A 298 27.32 23.13 -1.82
N LEU A 299 27.00 24.38 -2.15
CA LEU A 299 26.74 24.86 -3.51
C LEU A 299 27.85 25.80 -3.98
N ASN A 300 28.11 25.80 -5.29
CA ASN A 300 29.07 26.71 -5.90
C ASN A 300 28.47 28.13 -6.04
N PRO A 301 29.05 29.17 -5.41
CA PRO A 301 28.52 30.53 -5.50
C PRO A 301 28.64 31.12 -6.91
N LEU A 302 29.59 30.66 -7.73
CA LEU A 302 29.82 31.19 -9.08
C LEU A 302 28.63 30.93 -10.03
N GLY A 303 27.80 29.92 -9.72
CA GLY A 303 26.61 29.60 -10.51
C GLY A 303 25.47 30.61 -10.38
N VAL A 304 25.49 31.48 -9.36
CA VAL A 304 24.41 32.43 -9.08
C VAL A 304 24.51 33.69 -9.94
N PRO A 305 25.65 34.42 -9.99
CA PRO A 305 25.78 35.61 -10.82
C PRO A 305 25.59 35.32 -12.31
N SER A 306 26.16 34.20 -12.79
CA SER A 306 26.10 33.83 -14.21
C SER A 306 24.68 33.53 -14.70
N ARG A 307 23.78 33.06 -13.83
CA ARG A 307 22.39 32.71 -14.19
C ARG A 307 21.37 33.74 -13.77
N MET A 308 21.82 34.80 -13.08
CA MET A 308 20.99 35.88 -12.54
C MET A 308 19.80 35.37 -11.70
N ASN A 309 19.92 34.21 -11.07
CA ASN A 309 18.90 33.60 -10.22
C ASN A 309 19.10 33.99 -8.74
N VAL A 310 19.11 35.29 -8.48
CA VAL A 310 19.32 35.91 -7.16
C VAL A 310 18.25 35.47 -6.14
N GLY A 311 17.07 35.04 -6.61
CA GLY A 311 16.00 34.52 -5.77
C GLY A 311 16.45 33.43 -4.79
N GLN A 312 17.40 32.56 -5.18
CA GLN A 312 17.91 31.51 -4.29
C GLN A 312 18.68 32.07 -3.07
N ILE A 313 19.32 33.24 -3.22
CA ILE A 313 20.02 33.91 -2.12
C ILE A 313 18.98 34.47 -1.14
N PHE A 314 17.93 35.12 -1.65
CA PHE A 314 16.83 35.59 -0.80
C PHE A 314 16.11 34.44 -0.10
N GLU A 315 15.86 33.33 -0.80
CA GLU A 315 15.32 32.10 -0.22
C GLU A 315 16.22 31.57 0.91
N THR A 316 17.53 31.57 0.71
CA THR A 316 18.50 31.12 1.72
C THR A 316 18.49 32.04 2.96
N HIS A 317 18.52 33.37 2.77
CA HIS A 317 18.47 34.31 3.89
C HIS A 317 17.16 34.22 4.67
N LEU A 318 16.02 34.18 3.97
CA LEU A 318 14.71 34.06 4.60
C LEU A 318 14.56 32.70 5.31
N GLY A 319 15.03 31.62 4.68
CA GLY A 319 15.05 30.28 5.28
C GLY A 319 15.91 30.24 6.56
N TRP A 320 17.06 30.91 6.56
CA TRP A 320 17.92 31.01 7.74
C TRP A 320 17.25 31.79 8.87
N ALA A 321 16.62 32.92 8.56
CA ALA A 321 15.86 33.71 9.54
C ALA A 321 14.68 32.90 10.12
N ALA A 322 13.92 32.20 9.27
CA ALA A 322 12.82 31.34 9.69
C ALA A 322 13.28 30.17 10.58
N ALA A 323 14.39 29.50 10.22
CA ALA A 323 14.98 28.45 11.04
C ALA A 323 15.51 28.99 12.39
N GLY A 324 16.05 30.21 12.40
CA GLY A 324 16.42 30.93 13.62
C GLY A 324 15.24 31.15 14.57
N LEU A 325 14.13 31.70 14.05
CA LEU A 325 12.88 31.86 14.81
C LEU A 325 12.33 30.52 15.31
N GLY A 326 12.37 29.49 14.46
CA GLY A 326 11.96 28.13 14.84
C GLY A 326 12.75 27.57 16.02
N ARG A 327 14.08 27.79 16.05
CA ARG A 327 14.94 27.39 17.18
C ARG A 327 14.63 28.15 18.47
N GLN A 328 14.31 29.44 18.38
CA GLN A 328 13.88 30.23 19.55
C GLN A 328 12.58 29.68 20.13
N ILE A 329 11.59 29.41 19.28
CA ILE A 329 10.32 28.80 19.69
C ILE A 329 10.55 27.41 20.30
N GLN A 330 11.41 26.59 19.69
CA GLN A 330 11.74 25.27 20.22
C GLN A 330 12.37 25.36 21.62
N GLY A 331 13.36 26.23 21.82
CA GLY A 331 13.98 26.40 23.13
C GLY A 331 12.99 26.87 24.20
N LEU A 332 12.08 27.77 23.82
CA LEU A 332 10.98 28.22 24.68
C LEU A 332 10.01 27.09 25.05
N LEU A 333 9.67 26.23 24.09
CA LEU A 333 8.82 25.06 24.31
C LEU A 333 9.49 24.03 25.24
N GLU A 334 10.77 23.74 25.02
CA GLU A 334 11.56 22.82 25.85
C GLU A 334 11.65 23.35 27.29
N ALA A 335 11.89 24.66 27.47
CA ALA A 335 11.88 25.30 28.78
C ALA A 335 10.51 25.24 29.48
N TRP A 336 9.42 25.33 28.72
CA TRP A 336 8.07 25.15 29.24
C TRP A 336 7.82 23.70 29.69
N GLN A 337 8.21 22.71 28.88
CA GLN A 337 8.07 21.29 29.19
C GLN A 337 8.90 20.86 30.42
N GLN A 338 10.05 21.50 30.64
CA GLN A 338 10.92 21.28 31.81
C GLN A 338 10.44 21.98 33.10
N GLY A 339 9.27 22.64 33.07
CA GLY A 339 8.47 22.86 34.27
C GLY A 339 8.60 24.21 34.98
N GLY A 340 8.77 25.35 34.29
CA GLY A 340 8.91 26.62 35.05
C GLY A 340 8.52 27.96 34.44
N GLN A 341 8.18 28.10 33.15
CA GLN A 341 8.05 29.46 32.58
C GLN A 341 6.88 29.64 31.61
N LYS A 342 5.67 29.26 32.04
CA LYS A 342 4.44 29.61 31.29
C LYS A 342 4.30 31.12 31.08
N GLN A 343 4.68 31.93 32.07
CA GLN A 343 4.54 33.39 32.01
C GLN A 343 5.60 34.03 31.10
N ALA A 344 6.87 33.63 31.19
CA ALA A 344 7.92 34.17 30.32
C ALA A 344 7.75 33.75 28.85
N LEU A 345 7.14 32.58 28.60
CA LEU A 345 6.73 32.16 27.26
C LEU A 345 5.67 33.10 26.66
N ILE A 346 4.66 33.46 27.46
CA ILE A 346 3.60 34.40 27.05
C ILE A 346 4.20 35.78 26.81
N ASP A 347 5.04 36.28 27.70
CA ASP A 347 5.63 37.62 27.61
C ASP A 347 6.62 37.78 26.43
N HIS A 348 7.21 36.68 25.92
CA HIS A 348 8.10 36.70 24.76
C HIS A 348 7.38 36.53 23.40
N LEU A 349 6.19 35.94 23.41
CA LEU A 349 5.35 35.73 22.21
C LEU A 349 4.32 36.85 21.99
N SER A 350 4.05 37.67 23.01
CA SER A 350 3.18 38.86 22.98
C SER A 350 3.94 40.07 22.46
#